data_AF-A0A2R6QXL4-F1
#
_entry.id   AF-A0A2R6QXL4-F1
#
_cell.length_a   1.000
_cell.length_b   1.000
_cell.length_c   1.000
_cell.angle_alpha   90.00
_cell.angle_beta   90.00
_cell.angle_gamma   90.00
#
_symmetry.space_group_name_H-M   'P 1'
#
loop_
_entity.id
_entity.type
_entity.pdbx_description
1 polymer ?
#
loop_
_entity_poly.entity_id
_entity_poly.type
_entity_poly.pdbx_seq_one_letter_code
_entity_poly.pdbx_strand_id
1 'polypeptide(L)'
;MPPDQYGTGLHWQVGQATSLINVHVSMSTASGNKHQGIYMENGSGGFMADLSFNGGAFGMWISNQQSVPYRSLIRMASSSSATFRFTIHNVVITNADTGIFQQWNWGFTFKNIQISGCRIGFGLNTGGLTEAGQTAGSIVILDSSISATTAAVQTSSDQSSSLGGSIVLQNVDLSGSPVGVVDGSNNQFLAGGGTVNQFVLGNVYSGDTKTYTYTHVAAPGPDLPPALLDPSSSNNGVFFRTRPQYQTYAADQFISAKANGVKCDGTTDDTTNLQNLINDYWGCKIIYLDAGTCKVTSTIVVPAGTIIVGEFWTTILASGSKFSDASNPVPVLQVGNPGDTGGVEISDIVVSTTAGSAGAICIEWNVKGEAGTLGTVGMWNVWVWTADHDLDDPGQGQIDSFNARGIFIDHAVGPVRMINCSGFNVDAF
;
A
#
# COMPACT_ATOMS: atom_id res chain seq x y z
N MET A 1 1.37 26.93 17.68
CA MET A 1 1.53 27.99 16.66
C MET A 1 0.26 28.83 16.63
N PRO A 2 0.37 30.15 16.39
CA PRO A 2 -0.79 31.02 16.18
C PRO A 2 -1.64 30.53 14.99
N PRO A 3 -2.99 30.54 15.08
CA PRO A 3 -3.84 29.99 14.03
C PRO A 3 -3.66 30.63 12.65
N ASP A 4 -3.34 31.92 12.61
CA ASP A 4 -3.19 32.72 11.39
C ASP A 4 -1.85 32.53 10.67
N GLN A 5 -0.94 31.74 11.24
CA GLN A 5 0.33 31.35 10.64
C GLN A 5 0.25 29.97 10.00
N TYR A 6 0.98 29.79 8.90
CA TYR A 6 1.15 28.47 8.32
C TYR A 6 1.98 27.61 9.25
N GLY A 7 1.53 26.37 9.42
CA GLY A 7 2.41 25.38 9.99
C GLY A 7 1.96 23.96 9.68
N THR A 8 2.97 23.15 9.41
CA THR A 8 2.83 21.81 8.87
C THR A 8 3.31 20.83 9.91
N GLY A 9 2.52 19.79 10.21
CA GLY A 9 2.97 18.70 11.07
C GLY A 9 4.11 17.91 10.42
N LEU A 10 3.87 17.41 9.21
CA LEU A 10 4.84 16.61 8.45
C LEU A 10 4.96 17.11 7.00
N HIS A 11 6.19 17.33 6.54
CA HIS A 11 6.51 17.42 5.12
C HIS A 11 6.89 16.01 4.64
N TRP A 12 6.08 15.41 3.76
CA TRP A 12 6.19 13.99 3.37
C TRP A 12 6.37 13.79 1.86
N GLN A 13 7.38 14.42 1.29
CA GLN A 13 7.75 14.30 -0.12
C GLN A 13 8.65 13.07 -0.33
N VAL A 14 8.07 11.94 -0.73
CA VAL A 14 8.76 10.62 -0.71
C VAL A 14 8.52 9.76 -1.95
N GLY A 15 9.38 8.74 -2.13
CA GLY A 15 9.24 7.63 -3.09
C GLY A 15 8.69 6.34 -2.45
N GLN A 16 8.81 5.22 -3.16
CA GLN A 16 8.35 3.89 -2.72
C GLN A 16 9.13 3.37 -1.50
N ALA A 17 8.66 2.27 -0.90
CA ALA A 17 9.20 1.67 0.33
C ALA A 17 9.27 2.63 1.54
N THR A 18 8.43 3.65 1.55
CA THR A 18 8.24 4.55 2.68
C THR A 18 6.88 4.31 3.35
N SER A 19 6.83 4.47 4.67
CA SER A 19 5.57 4.39 5.41
C SER A 19 5.48 5.37 6.57
N LEU A 20 4.29 5.95 6.77
CA LEU A 20 3.90 6.57 8.03
C LEU A 20 2.93 5.65 8.76
N ILE A 21 3.21 5.36 10.03
CA ILE A 21 2.42 4.46 10.86
C ILE A 21 2.26 5.07 12.25
N ASN A 22 1.04 5.08 12.79
CA ASN A 22 0.74 5.47 14.17
C ASN A 22 1.19 6.90 14.52
N VAL A 23 0.77 7.88 13.72
CA VAL A 23 1.08 9.30 13.95
C VAL A 23 -0.17 10.08 14.32
N HIS A 24 -0.05 10.93 15.34
CA HIS A 24 -1.09 11.86 15.75
C HIS A 24 -0.63 13.32 15.58
N VAL A 25 -1.43 14.13 14.90
CA VAL A 25 -1.19 15.57 14.73
C VAL A 25 -2.38 16.37 15.25
N SER A 26 -2.13 17.24 16.23
CA SER A 26 -3.10 18.17 16.78
C SER A 26 -2.83 19.60 16.32
N MET A 27 -3.86 20.26 15.80
CA MET A 27 -3.81 21.57 15.19
C MET A 27 -4.90 22.50 15.77
N SER A 28 -4.88 23.78 15.35
CA SER A 28 -5.88 24.76 15.75
C SER A 28 -7.23 24.46 15.09
N THR A 29 -8.33 24.66 15.82
CA THR A 29 -9.70 24.60 15.29
C THR A 29 -10.30 25.99 15.08
N ALA A 30 -9.53 27.06 15.30
CA ALA A 30 -10.01 28.42 15.06
C ALA A 30 -10.37 28.62 13.58
N SER A 31 -11.47 29.34 13.33
CA SER A 31 -11.91 29.65 11.97
C SER A 31 -10.82 30.44 11.23
N GLY A 32 -10.57 30.09 9.97
CA GLY A 32 -9.54 30.74 9.15
C GLY A 32 -8.09 30.41 9.54
N ASN A 33 -7.87 29.37 10.36
CA ASN A 33 -6.52 28.92 10.63
C ASN A 33 -5.80 28.42 9.37
N LYS A 34 -4.46 28.35 9.40
CA LYS A 34 -3.62 27.91 8.27
C LYS A 34 -2.77 26.68 8.57
N HIS A 35 -3.15 25.91 9.59
CA HIS A 35 -2.41 24.71 9.96
C HIS A 35 -2.74 23.56 9.00
N GLN A 36 -1.77 22.70 8.74
CA GLN A 36 -1.94 21.50 7.91
C GLN A 36 -1.25 20.30 8.55
N GLY A 37 -1.91 19.15 8.56
CA GLY A 37 -1.37 17.96 9.24
C GLY A 37 -0.19 17.38 8.47
N ILE A 38 -0.45 16.99 7.23
CA ILE A 38 0.56 16.56 6.25
C ILE A 38 0.57 17.53 5.08
N TYR A 39 1.77 17.84 4.59
CA TYR A 39 2.00 18.48 3.31
C TYR A 39 2.86 17.58 2.43
N MET A 40 2.33 17.23 1.26
CA MET A 40 3.03 16.49 0.22
C MET A 40 2.70 17.14 -1.12
N GLU A 41 3.67 17.83 -1.70
CA GLU A 41 3.53 18.57 -2.96
C GLU A 41 3.76 17.71 -4.20
N ASN A 42 4.56 16.64 -4.07
CA ASN A 42 4.82 15.65 -5.12
C ASN A 42 5.49 14.39 -4.52
N GLY A 43 5.80 13.43 -5.41
CA GLY A 43 6.59 12.23 -5.11
C GLY A 43 6.09 11.03 -5.91
N SER A 44 6.58 9.85 -5.54
CA SER A 44 6.18 8.55 -6.12
C SER A 44 6.07 7.49 -5.00
N GLY A 45 5.35 7.85 -3.95
CA GLY A 45 5.11 6.98 -2.80
C GLY A 45 3.93 6.02 -3.06
N GLY A 46 3.51 5.22 -2.09
CA GLY A 46 3.96 5.08 -0.71
C GLY A 46 2.78 4.60 0.14
N PHE A 47 3.04 4.12 1.36
CA PHE A 47 2.01 3.59 2.24
C PHE A 47 1.78 4.51 3.45
N MET A 48 0.54 4.69 3.89
CA MET A 48 0.25 5.32 5.19
C MET A 48 -0.80 4.51 5.93
N ALA A 49 -0.61 4.33 7.23
CA ALA A 49 -1.61 3.71 8.09
C ALA A 49 -1.70 4.33 9.49
N ASP A 50 -2.86 4.19 10.10
CA ASP A 50 -3.08 4.47 11.53
C ASP A 50 -2.71 5.91 11.87
N LEU A 51 -3.26 6.87 11.12
CA LEU A 51 -3.00 8.28 11.32
C LEU A 51 -4.20 8.96 11.96
N SER A 52 -3.95 9.98 12.77
CA SER A 52 -5.02 10.81 13.33
C SER A 52 -4.69 12.30 13.29
N PHE A 53 -5.66 13.08 12.81
CA PHE A 53 -5.56 14.53 12.65
C PHE A 53 -6.74 15.19 13.36
N ASN A 54 -6.44 16.18 14.20
CA ASN A 54 -7.46 17.01 14.86
C ASN A 54 -7.21 18.49 14.58
N GLY A 55 -8.21 19.18 14.03
CA GLY A 55 -8.13 20.58 13.64
C GLY A 55 -7.45 20.80 12.29
N GLY A 56 -7.09 22.04 12.01
CA GLY A 56 -6.36 22.47 10.81
C GLY A 56 -7.27 23.02 9.71
N ALA A 57 -6.66 23.77 8.79
CA ALA A 57 -7.27 24.07 7.50
C ALA A 57 -7.41 22.79 6.68
N PHE A 58 -6.35 21.98 6.71
CA PHE A 58 -6.29 20.68 6.06
C PHE A 58 -5.84 19.62 7.06
N GLY A 59 -6.60 18.54 7.21
CA GLY A 59 -6.09 17.34 7.87
C GLY A 59 -4.88 16.81 7.09
N MET A 60 -5.06 16.63 5.78
CA MET A 60 -4.00 16.24 4.85
C MET A 60 -4.06 17.11 3.59
N TRP A 61 -2.95 17.73 3.20
CA TRP A 61 -2.76 18.33 1.88
C TRP A 61 -1.75 17.48 1.12
N ILE A 62 -2.24 16.69 0.16
CA ILE A 62 -1.44 15.63 -0.47
C ILE A 62 -1.46 15.68 -2.00
N SER A 63 -0.34 15.27 -2.59
CA SER A 63 -0.13 15.19 -4.02
C SER A 63 1.00 14.24 -4.39
N ASN A 64 0.76 13.31 -5.32
CA ASN A 64 1.75 12.29 -5.68
C ASN A 64 1.40 11.60 -7.00
N GLN A 65 2.38 11.07 -7.72
CA GLN A 65 2.19 10.49 -9.06
C GLN A 65 1.28 9.26 -9.03
N GLN A 66 1.77 8.19 -8.42
CA GLN A 66 1.20 6.86 -8.45
C GLN A 66 0.66 6.34 -9.80
N SER A 67 1.47 5.49 -10.44
CA SER A 67 1.14 4.80 -11.70
C SER A 67 -0.11 3.92 -11.62
N VAL A 68 -1.02 4.11 -12.57
CA VAL A 68 -1.91 3.03 -13.03
C VAL A 68 -1.16 2.43 -14.23
N PRO A 69 -0.76 1.14 -14.20
CA PRO A 69 0.11 0.60 -15.23
C PRO A 69 -0.55 0.75 -16.61
N TYR A 70 0.04 1.59 -17.46
CA TYR A 70 -0.32 1.67 -18.87
C TYR A 70 0.20 0.39 -19.54
N ARG A 71 -0.69 -0.31 -20.25
CA ARG A 71 -0.37 -1.52 -21.04
C ARG A 71 0.93 -1.32 -21.84
N SER A 72 2.02 -1.95 -21.41
CA SER A 72 3.14 -2.18 -22.33
C SER A 72 2.72 -3.28 -23.31
N LEU A 73 2.88 -3.00 -24.60
CA LEU A 73 2.42 -3.79 -25.73
C LEU A 73 3.24 -5.08 -25.88
N ILE A 74 3.04 -6.06 -25.01
CA ILE A 74 3.35 -7.47 -25.30
C ILE A 74 2.13 -8.30 -24.91
N ARG A 75 1.50 -8.94 -25.90
CA ARG A 75 0.32 -9.78 -25.73
C ARG A 75 0.66 -10.98 -24.85
N MET A 76 0.12 -11.02 -23.65
CA MET A 76 -0.26 -12.26 -22.97
C MET A 76 -1.73 -12.09 -22.56
N ALA A 77 -2.56 -13.06 -22.96
CA ALA A 77 -3.95 -13.14 -22.59
C ALA A 77 -4.07 -13.41 -21.07
N SER A 78 -5.12 -12.87 -20.46
CA SER A 78 -5.49 -12.99 -19.03
C SER A 78 -4.54 -12.39 -17.98
N SER A 79 -4.12 -11.14 -18.10
CA SER A 79 -3.44 -10.44 -17.00
C SER A 79 -4.44 -9.65 -16.13
N SER A 80 -4.59 -10.03 -14.86
CA SER A 80 -5.13 -9.16 -13.82
C SER A 80 -4.11 -8.02 -13.58
N SER A 81 -4.49 -6.77 -13.84
CA SER A 81 -3.60 -5.63 -13.56
C SER A 81 -3.61 -5.35 -12.05
N ALA A 82 -2.50 -5.63 -11.35
CA ALA A 82 -2.27 -5.06 -10.02
C ALA A 82 -2.20 -3.53 -10.17
N THR A 83 -3.13 -2.81 -9.56
CA THR A 83 -3.16 -1.34 -9.64
C THR A 83 -2.28 -0.78 -8.53
N PHE A 84 -1.24 -0.03 -8.89
CA PHE A 84 -0.20 0.42 -7.97
C PHE A 84 -0.59 1.64 -7.12
N ARG A 85 -1.72 1.60 -6.39
CA ARG A 85 -2.19 2.52 -5.33
C ARG A 85 -1.17 3.33 -4.49
N PHE A 86 -1.18 4.67 -4.35
CA PHE A 86 -0.71 5.29 -3.09
C PHE A 86 -1.81 4.96 -2.11
N THR A 87 -1.49 4.14 -1.12
CA THR A 87 -2.51 3.54 -0.26
C THR A 87 -2.48 4.16 1.12
N ILE A 88 -3.61 4.75 1.49
CA ILE A 88 -3.83 5.36 2.81
C ILE A 88 -4.90 4.56 3.53
N HIS A 89 -4.56 4.05 4.70
CA HIS A 89 -5.42 3.17 5.48
C HIS A 89 -5.65 3.70 6.90
N ASN A 90 -6.85 3.50 7.47
CA ASN A 90 -7.14 3.78 8.87
C ASN A 90 -6.71 5.19 9.31
N VAL A 91 -7.36 6.20 8.72
CA VAL A 91 -7.08 7.60 9.04
C VAL A 91 -8.31 8.25 9.63
N VAL A 92 -8.14 8.81 10.83
CA VAL A 92 -9.17 9.56 11.53
C VAL A 92 -8.89 11.05 11.41
N ILE A 93 -9.83 11.82 10.87
CA ILE A 93 -9.73 13.28 10.77
C ILE A 93 -10.94 13.91 11.45
N THR A 94 -10.66 14.81 12.39
CA THR A 94 -11.69 15.51 13.17
C THR A 94 -11.46 17.02 13.13
N ASN A 95 -12.54 17.78 13.01
CA ASN A 95 -12.55 19.24 13.19
C ASN A 95 -11.62 20.05 12.26
N ALA A 96 -11.19 19.48 11.13
CA ALA A 96 -10.49 20.22 10.09
C ALA A 96 -11.50 21.00 9.22
N ASP A 97 -11.11 22.10 8.58
CA ASP A 97 -11.99 22.73 7.59
C ASP A 97 -12.23 21.78 6.40
N THR A 98 -11.14 21.31 5.79
CA THR A 98 -11.15 20.23 4.79
C THR A 98 -10.39 19.02 5.33
N GLY A 99 -11.02 17.85 5.31
CA GLY A 99 -10.40 16.62 5.81
C GLY A 99 -9.14 16.27 5.01
N ILE A 100 -9.33 15.95 3.73
CA ILE A 100 -8.26 15.64 2.78
C ILE A 100 -8.39 16.55 1.57
N PHE A 101 -7.34 17.33 1.30
CA PHE A 101 -7.22 18.12 0.08
C PHE A 101 -6.22 17.44 -0.87
N GLN A 102 -6.75 16.95 -1.99
CA GLN A 102 -5.97 16.34 -3.07
C GLN A 102 -5.70 17.40 -4.14
N GLN A 103 -4.48 17.92 -4.18
CA GLN A 103 -4.12 18.95 -5.16
C GLN A 103 -3.79 18.36 -6.54
N TRP A 104 -3.05 17.24 -6.62
CA TRP A 104 -2.91 16.45 -7.84
C TRP A 104 -2.58 14.99 -7.58
N ASN A 105 -2.93 14.10 -8.51
CA ASN A 105 -2.45 12.71 -8.55
C ASN A 105 -2.70 12.07 -9.92
N TRP A 106 -2.16 10.87 -10.16
CA TRP A 106 -2.72 10.00 -11.21
C TRP A 106 -3.71 8.99 -10.61
N GLY A 107 -3.44 8.48 -9.40
CA GLY A 107 -4.39 7.70 -8.62
C GLY A 107 -4.06 7.63 -7.13
N PHE A 108 -5.06 7.44 -6.28
CA PHE A 108 -4.93 7.13 -4.85
C PHE A 108 -5.99 6.11 -4.42
N THR A 109 -5.67 5.22 -3.48
CA THR A 109 -6.65 4.40 -2.76
C THR A 109 -6.67 4.83 -1.30
N PHE A 110 -7.86 5.21 -0.84
CA PHE A 110 -8.19 5.47 0.54
C PHE A 110 -9.05 4.33 1.06
N LYS A 111 -8.68 3.74 2.19
CA LYS A 111 -9.47 2.69 2.82
C LYS A 111 -9.62 2.96 4.31
N ASN A 112 -10.82 2.73 4.84
CA ASN A 112 -11.08 2.91 6.26
C ASN A 112 -10.72 4.33 6.73
N ILE A 113 -11.25 5.34 6.04
CA ILE A 113 -11.10 6.75 6.43
C ILE A 113 -12.32 7.18 7.24
N GLN A 114 -12.09 7.81 8.39
CA GLN A 114 -13.14 8.34 9.25
C GLN A 114 -12.99 9.85 9.34
N ILE A 115 -13.93 10.59 8.72
CA ILE A 115 -13.95 12.05 8.76
C ILE A 115 -15.17 12.51 9.55
N SER A 116 -14.97 13.41 10.50
CA SER A 116 -16.06 14.04 11.25
C SER A 116 -15.77 15.49 11.60
N GLY A 117 -16.84 16.29 11.75
CA GLY A 117 -16.73 17.70 12.13
C GLY A 117 -16.00 18.56 11.09
N CYS A 118 -15.91 18.10 9.84
CA CYS A 118 -15.28 18.85 8.75
C CYS A 118 -16.31 19.58 7.89
N ARG A 119 -15.92 20.68 7.23
CA ARG A 119 -16.78 21.34 6.24
C ARG A 119 -16.84 20.53 4.95
N ILE A 120 -15.67 20.15 4.44
CA ILE A 120 -15.49 19.27 3.28
C ILE A 120 -14.77 18.00 3.74
N GLY A 121 -15.25 16.83 3.34
CA GLY A 121 -14.52 15.58 3.56
C GLY A 121 -13.27 15.48 2.69
N PHE A 122 -13.48 15.30 1.39
CA PHE A 122 -12.45 15.28 0.35
C PHE A 122 -12.63 16.47 -0.58
N GLY A 123 -11.67 17.39 -0.57
CA GLY A 123 -11.57 18.46 -1.57
C GLY A 123 -10.61 18.05 -2.67
N LEU A 124 -11.09 17.94 -3.91
CA LEU A 124 -10.31 17.48 -5.05
C LEU A 124 -10.13 18.62 -6.05
N ASN A 125 -8.89 18.99 -6.32
CA ASN A 125 -8.61 19.83 -7.47
C ASN A 125 -8.70 18.96 -8.74
N THR A 126 -9.50 19.32 -9.73
CA THR A 126 -9.78 18.51 -10.94
C THR A 126 -9.81 19.37 -12.21
N GLY A 127 -9.86 18.72 -13.38
CA GLY A 127 -10.07 19.37 -14.68
C GLY A 127 -8.80 19.72 -15.46
N GLY A 128 -7.63 19.56 -14.85
CA GLY A 128 -6.35 19.72 -15.53
C GLY A 128 -5.95 18.47 -16.30
N LEU A 129 -5.68 18.63 -17.59
CA LEU A 129 -5.36 17.53 -18.53
C LEU A 129 -3.94 17.63 -19.12
N THR A 130 -3.15 18.60 -18.68
CA THR A 130 -1.78 18.83 -19.17
C THR A 130 -0.78 18.59 -18.05
N GLU A 131 0.46 18.25 -18.42
CA GLU A 131 1.56 18.04 -17.47
C GLU A 131 1.81 19.28 -16.60
N ALA A 132 1.75 20.47 -17.20
CA ALA A 132 1.96 21.75 -16.53
C ALA A 132 0.78 22.18 -15.61
N GLY A 133 -0.38 21.54 -15.75
CA GLY A 133 -1.59 21.86 -15.01
C GLY A 133 -2.21 20.62 -14.35
N GLN A 134 -1.39 19.66 -13.90
CA GLN A 134 -1.88 18.42 -13.33
C GLN A 134 -2.79 18.67 -12.12
N THR A 135 -3.85 17.87 -12.06
CA THR A 135 -4.85 17.88 -10.98
C THR A 135 -5.13 16.43 -10.55
N ALA A 136 -6.09 16.18 -9.68
CA ALA A 136 -6.41 14.83 -9.22
C ALA A 136 -7.02 14.02 -10.37
N GLY A 137 -6.26 13.04 -10.87
CA GLY A 137 -6.68 12.14 -11.94
C GLY A 137 -7.67 11.08 -11.46
N SER A 138 -7.41 10.43 -10.32
CA SER A 138 -8.37 9.47 -9.75
C SER A 138 -8.24 9.27 -8.24
N ILE A 139 -9.37 9.02 -7.59
CA ILE A 139 -9.42 8.55 -6.20
C ILE A 139 -10.38 7.37 -6.07
N VAL A 140 -10.03 6.43 -5.19
CA VAL A 140 -10.90 5.35 -4.76
C VAL A 140 -11.02 5.40 -3.25
N ILE A 141 -12.25 5.45 -2.74
CA ILE A 141 -12.55 5.47 -1.30
C ILE A 141 -13.32 4.20 -0.95
N LEU A 142 -12.74 3.39 -0.07
CA LEU A 142 -13.25 2.08 0.33
C LEU A 142 -13.56 2.05 1.82
N ASP A 143 -14.64 1.39 2.22
CA ASP A 143 -14.91 0.99 3.62
C ASP A 143 -14.79 2.16 4.61
N SER A 144 -15.31 3.33 4.28
CA SER A 144 -15.05 4.60 4.97
C SER A 144 -16.33 5.23 5.55
N SER A 145 -16.19 6.17 6.49
CA SER A 145 -17.31 6.95 7.03
C SER A 145 -16.98 8.44 6.97
N ILE A 146 -17.83 9.22 6.30
CA ILE A 146 -17.59 10.64 6.04
C ILE A 146 -18.78 11.46 6.51
N SER A 147 -18.55 12.26 7.54
CA SER A 147 -19.47 13.24 8.10
C SER A 147 -18.91 14.64 7.89
N ALA A 148 -19.45 15.33 6.89
CA ALA A 148 -19.05 16.67 6.49
C ALA A 148 -20.26 17.60 6.35
N THR A 149 -20.14 18.85 6.78
CA THR A 149 -21.28 19.78 6.83
C THR A 149 -21.69 20.34 5.48
N THR A 150 -20.80 20.33 4.49
CA THR A 150 -21.09 20.79 3.12
C THR A 150 -21.18 19.64 2.15
N ALA A 151 -20.10 18.86 1.98
CA ALA A 151 -20.08 17.70 1.10
C ALA A 151 -19.01 16.69 1.53
N ALA A 152 -19.30 15.40 1.35
CA ALA A 152 -18.33 14.34 1.60
C ALA A 152 -17.19 14.37 0.58
N VAL A 153 -17.49 14.62 -0.70
CA VAL A 153 -16.50 14.82 -1.77
C VAL A 153 -16.91 16.03 -2.62
N GLN A 154 -15.97 16.95 -2.85
CA GLN A 154 -16.15 18.13 -3.69
C GLN A 154 -15.02 18.26 -4.70
N THR A 155 -15.33 18.37 -5.99
CA THR A 155 -14.35 18.67 -7.05
C THR A 155 -14.28 20.17 -7.36
N SER A 156 -13.17 20.64 -7.92
CA SER A 156 -12.99 22.08 -8.25
C SER A 156 -13.56 22.47 -9.62
N SER A 157 -13.71 21.53 -10.55
CA SER A 157 -14.22 21.75 -11.91
C SER A 157 -15.57 21.06 -12.14
N ASP A 158 -16.35 21.55 -13.10
CA ASP A 158 -17.53 20.85 -13.64
C ASP A 158 -17.15 19.44 -14.12
N GLN A 159 -17.96 18.45 -13.77
CA GLN A 159 -17.84 17.07 -14.25
C GLN A 159 -19.20 16.49 -14.68
N SER A 160 -20.14 17.34 -15.09
CA SER A 160 -21.47 16.90 -15.50
C SER A 160 -21.52 16.13 -16.82
N SER A 161 -20.54 16.35 -17.71
CA SER A 161 -20.56 15.82 -19.08
C SER A 161 -19.27 15.16 -19.54
N SER A 162 -18.17 15.31 -18.79
CA SER A 162 -16.87 14.74 -19.17
C SER A 162 -15.98 14.51 -17.95
N LEU A 163 -15.05 13.56 -18.09
CA LEU A 163 -14.11 13.18 -17.04
C LEU A 163 -13.06 14.30 -16.82
N GLY A 164 -13.08 14.88 -15.62
CA GLY A 164 -12.05 15.81 -15.11
C GLY A 164 -11.23 15.24 -13.94
N GLY A 165 -11.67 14.11 -13.37
CA GLY A 165 -11.02 13.39 -12.28
C GLY A 165 -11.95 12.28 -11.77
N SER A 166 -11.50 11.03 -11.83
CA SER A 166 -12.33 9.85 -11.54
C SER A 166 -12.54 9.65 -10.04
N ILE A 167 -13.76 9.32 -9.64
CA ILE A 167 -14.11 9.04 -8.24
C ILE A 167 -14.82 7.70 -8.17
N VAL A 168 -14.31 6.80 -7.32
CA VAL A 168 -15.01 5.57 -6.95
C VAL A 168 -15.22 5.54 -5.45
N LEU A 169 -16.46 5.35 -5.02
CA LEU A 169 -16.81 5.04 -3.64
C LEU A 169 -17.27 3.58 -3.58
N GLN A 170 -16.87 2.85 -2.54
CA GLN A 170 -17.40 1.52 -2.27
C GLN A 170 -17.51 1.29 -0.76
N ASN A 171 -18.69 0.86 -0.31
CA ASN A 171 -18.99 0.66 1.11
C ASN A 171 -18.65 1.90 1.95
N VAL A 172 -19.20 3.06 1.58
CA VAL A 172 -18.92 4.35 2.25
C VAL A 172 -20.19 4.87 2.93
N ASP A 173 -20.11 5.07 4.25
CA ASP A 173 -21.18 5.68 5.04
C ASP A 173 -21.15 7.21 4.92
N LEU A 174 -22.21 7.77 4.34
CA LEU A 174 -22.41 9.21 4.16
C LEU A 174 -23.59 9.73 5.00
N SER A 175 -24.04 8.99 6.01
CA SER A 175 -25.17 9.36 6.88
C SER A 175 -24.99 10.71 7.58
N GLY A 176 -23.75 11.09 7.89
CA GLY A 176 -23.39 12.38 8.49
C GLY A 176 -23.19 13.53 7.50
N SER A 177 -23.41 13.32 6.20
CA SER A 177 -23.21 14.34 5.15
C SER A 177 -24.52 14.64 4.43
N PRO A 178 -24.88 15.92 4.17
CA PRO A 178 -26.06 16.27 3.39
C PRO A 178 -25.86 16.00 1.89
N VAL A 179 -24.63 16.16 1.40
CA VAL A 179 -24.24 15.95 0.01
C VAL A 179 -23.10 14.92 -0.03
N GLY A 180 -23.24 13.91 -0.89
CA GLY A 180 -22.22 12.89 -1.07
C GLY A 180 -21.12 13.35 -2.01
N VAL A 181 -21.47 13.64 -3.27
CA VAL A 181 -20.52 14.07 -4.30
C VAL A 181 -21.11 15.25 -5.07
N VAL A 182 -20.35 16.33 -5.17
CA VAL A 182 -20.70 17.57 -5.88
C VAL A 182 -19.50 18.14 -6.61
N ASP A 183 -19.73 18.86 -7.71
CA ASP A 183 -18.67 19.56 -8.43
C ASP A 183 -18.54 21.06 -8.13
N GLY A 184 -17.54 21.69 -8.76
CA GLY A 184 -17.26 23.12 -8.62
C GLY A 184 -18.35 24.04 -9.21
N SER A 185 -19.25 23.48 -10.04
CA SER A 185 -20.42 24.15 -10.61
C SER A 185 -21.69 23.92 -9.79
N ASN A 186 -21.59 23.23 -8.65
CA ASN A 186 -22.69 22.79 -7.79
C ASN A 186 -23.64 21.75 -8.40
N ASN A 187 -23.19 21.01 -9.42
CA ASN A 187 -23.92 19.82 -9.87
C ASN A 187 -23.73 18.71 -8.84
N GLN A 188 -24.83 18.24 -8.26
CA GLN A 188 -24.81 17.15 -7.29
C GLN A 188 -24.97 15.81 -8.00
N PHE A 189 -24.01 14.91 -7.84
CA PHE A 189 -24.03 13.57 -8.44
C PHE A 189 -24.49 12.49 -7.46
N LEU A 190 -24.31 12.72 -6.16
CA LEU A 190 -24.69 11.76 -5.13
C LEU A 190 -25.27 12.48 -3.90
N ALA A 191 -26.45 12.03 -3.47
CA ALA A 191 -27.02 12.43 -2.19
C ALA A 191 -26.23 11.82 -1.02
N GLY A 192 -26.14 12.54 0.09
CA GLY A 192 -25.68 11.96 1.35
C GLY A 192 -26.81 11.25 2.08
N GLY A 193 -26.67 11.07 3.40
CA GLY A 193 -27.74 10.56 4.27
C GLY A 193 -27.86 9.04 4.35
N GLY A 194 -26.89 8.27 3.83
CA GLY A 194 -26.86 6.81 3.97
C GLY A 194 -25.59 6.16 3.47
N THR A 195 -25.55 4.83 3.51
CA THR A 195 -24.41 4.04 3.03
C THR A 195 -24.49 3.83 1.52
N VAL A 196 -23.38 4.09 0.85
CA VAL A 196 -23.17 3.90 -0.59
C VAL A 196 -22.44 2.59 -0.81
N ASN A 197 -23.12 1.61 -1.42
CA ASN A 197 -22.51 0.32 -1.77
C ASN A 197 -21.42 0.49 -2.85
N GLN A 198 -21.77 1.19 -3.93
CA GLN A 198 -20.81 1.66 -4.92
C GLN A 198 -21.32 2.94 -5.60
N PHE A 199 -20.40 3.84 -5.94
CA PHE A 199 -20.64 4.98 -6.80
C PHE A 199 -19.43 5.18 -7.71
N VAL A 200 -19.67 5.49 -8.97
CA VAL A 200 -18.61 5.76 -9.95
C VAL A 200 -18.92 7.06 -10.68
N LEU A 201 -17.98 8.00 -10.61
CA LEU A 201 -17.89 9.16 -11.50
C LEU A 201 -16.70 8.93 -12.43
N GLY A 202 -16.97 8.60 -13.69
CA GLY A 202 -15.94 8.37 -14.70
C GLY A 202 -16.36 7.48 -15.86
N ASN A 203 -15.37 7.01 -16.62
CA ASN A 203 -15.55 6.16 -17.79
C ASN A 203 -15.59 4.69 -17.38
N VAL A 204 -16.72 4.01 -17.63
CA VAL A 204 -16.92 2.59 -17.34
C VAL A 204 -16.87 1.78 -18.63
N TYR A 205 -16.15 0.66 -18.59
CA TYR A 205 -16.05 -0.33 -19.66
C TYR A 205 -16.69 -1.64 -19.22
N SER A 206 -17.21 -2.42 -20.17
CA SER A 206 -17.82 -3.72 -19.90
C SER A 206 -17.46 -4.76 -20.96
N GLY A 207 -17.22 -6.00 -20.52
CA GLY A 207 -16.78 -7.10 -21.38
C GLY A 207 -15.47 -6.74 -22.11
N ASP A 208 -15.36 -7.16 -23.37
CA ASP A 208 -14.15 -6.94 -24.19
C ASP A 208 -14.22 -5.65 -25.03
N THR A 209 -15.15 -4.74 -24.70
CA THR A 209 -15.38 -3.53 -25.49
C THR A 209 -14.37 -2.44 -25.18
N LYS A 210 -14.02 -1.65 -26.21
CA LYS A 210 -13.18 -0.43 -26.08
C LYS A 210 -14.01 0.84 -25.96
N THR A 211 -15.33 0.72 -25.95
CA THR A 211 -16.25 1.85 -25.83
C THR A 211 -16.57 2.03 -24.36
N TYR A 212 -16.40 3.25 -23.84
CA TYR A 212 -16.78 3.57 -22.48
C TYR A 212 -18.19 4.17 -22.42
N THR A 213 -18.81 4.05 -21.26
CA THR A 213 -19.96 4.86 -20.84
C THR A 213 -19.49 5.82 -19.75
N TYR A 214 -19.62 7.12 -19.97
CA TYR A 214 -19.39 8.11 -18.91
C TYR A 214 -20.57 8.08 -17.95
N THR A 215 -20.31 7.95 -16.66
CA THR A 215 -21.33 7.79 -15.64
C THR A 215 -20.97 8.53 -14.36
N HIS A 216 -21.99 8.83 -13.58
CA HIS A 216 -21.92 9.46 -12.25
C HIS A 216 -23.07 8.90 -11.38
N VAL A 217 -23.32 7.59 -11.48
CA VAL A 217 -24.46 6.92 -10.84
C VAL A 217 -24.00 5.97 -9.75
N ALA A 218 -24.87 5.78 -8.75
CA ALA A 218 -24.72 4.70 -7.79
C ALA A 218 -24.94 3.35 -8.48
N ALA A 219 -24.20 2.34 -8.04
CA ALA A 219 -24.26 0.98 -8.54
C ALA A 219 -24.37 -0.02 -7.38
N PRO A 220 -24.86 -1.25 -7.63
CA PRO A 220 -24.63 -2.36 -6.71
C PRO A 220 -23.13 -2.52 -6.47
N GLY A 221 -22.73 -2.75 -5.21
CA GLY A 221 -21.34 -3.07 -4.90
C GLY A 221 -20.90 -4.38 -5.57
N PRO A 222 -19.59 -4.57 -5.79
CA PRO A 222 -19.10 -5.84 -6.30
C PRO A 222 -19.38 -6.97 -5.30
N ASP A 223 -19.64 -8.18 -5.81
CA ASP A 223 -19.70 -9.38 -4.98
C ASP A 223 -18.28 -9.75 -4.54
N LEU A 224 -17.94 -9.41 -3.30
CA LEU A 224 -16.63 -9.70 -2.72
C LEU A 224 -16.66 -11.07 -2.05
N PRO A 225 -15.71 -11.98 -2.36
CA PRO A 225 -15.60 -13.25 -1.67
C PRO A 225 -15.54 -13.05 -0.14
N PRO A 226 -16.35 -13.79 0.65
CA PRO A 226 -16.36 -13.66 2.11
C PRO A 226 -14.97 -13.85 2.74
N ALA A 227 -14.14 -14.67 2.10
CA ALA A 227 -12.76 -14.92 2.53
C ALA A 227 -11.84 -13.69 2.44
N LEU A 228 -12.24 -12.61 1.76
CA LEU A 228 -11.53 -11.32 1.69
C LEU A 228 -11.99 -10.31 2.75
N LEU A 229 -13.19 -10.49 3.30
CA LEU A 229 -13.83 -9.55 4.20
C LEU A 229 -13.38 -9.75 5.65
N ASP A 230 -13.53 -8.70 6.46
CA ASP A 230 -13.33 -8.75 7.90
C ASP A 230 -14.69 -8.81 8.61
N PRO A 231 -15.11 -10.00 9.10
CA PRO A 231 -16.39 -10.16 9.79
C PRO A 231 -16.43 -9.47 11.16
N SER A 232 -15.28 -9.05 11.69
CA SER A 232 -15.19 -8.30 12.94
C SER A 232 -15.33 -6.78 12.74
N SER A 233 -15.17 -6.30 11.50
CA SER A 233 -15.32 -4.89 11.18
C SER A 233 -16.81 -4.49 11.16
N SER A 234 -17.13 -3.35 11.75
CA SER A 234 -18.49 -2.80 11.78
C SER A 234 -19.06 -2.47 10.40
N ASN A 235 -18.20 -2.37 9.37
CA ASN A 235 -18.60 -2.14 7.98
C ASN A 235 -18.46 -3.38 7.09
N ASN A 236 -18.10 -4.55 7.64
CA ASN A 236 -17.82 -5.79 6.88
C ASN A 236 -16.91 -5.56 5.65
N GLY A 237 -15.97 -4.61 5.77
CA GLY A 237 -15.08 -4.21 4.69
C GLY A 237 -14.00 -5.24 4.39
N VAL A 238 -13.17 -4.94 3.39
CA VAL A 238 -12.01 -5.80 3.06
C VAL A 238 -11.06 -5.87 4.25
N PHE A 239 -10.60 -7.06 4.62
CA PHE A 239 -9.66 -7.22 5.73
C PHE A 239 -8.35 -6.48 5.48
N PHE A 240 -7.87 -5.81 6.51
CA PHE A 240 -6.59 -5.12 6.52
C PHE A 240 -5.89 -5.35 7.86
N ARG A 241 -4.56 -5.44 7.84
CA ARG A 241 -3.73 -5.49 9.05
C ARG A 241 -2.57 -4.52 8.90
N THR A 242 -2.36 -3.63 9.87
CA THR A 242 -1.16 -2.77 9.89
C THR A 242 0.07 -3.61 10.26
N ARG A 243 1.25 -3.15 9.82
CA ARG A 243 2.54 -3.72 10.20
C ARG A 243 2.60 -3.94 11.72
N PRO A 244 2.72 -5.19 12.20
CA PRO A 244 2.86 -5.48 13.61
C PRO A 244 4.11 -4.81 14.19
N GLN A 245 4.01 -4.23 15.40
CA GLN A 245 5.16 -3.67 16.12
C GLN A 245 5.46 -4.43 17.43
N TYR A 246 4.76 -5.54 17.68
CA TYR A 246 5.04 -6.49 18.76
C TYR A 246 5.10 -5.87 20.16
N GLN A 247 4.31 -4.82 20.44
CA GLN A 247 4.37 -4.04 21.69
C GLN A 247 4.10 -4.85 22.97
N THR A 248 3.44 -6.00 22.85
CA THR A 248 3.14 -6.90 23.97
C THR A 248 4.28 -7.89 24.29
N TYR A 249 5.32 -7.95 23.45
CA TYR A 249 6.44 -8.85 23.64
C TYR A 249 7.54 -8.19 24.47
N ALA A 250 8.12 -8.95 25.39
CA ALA A 250 9.31 -8.54 26.14
C ALA A 250 10.58 -8.74 25.30
N ALA A 251 11.65 -8.00 25.63
CA ALA A 251 12.91 -8.05 24.89
C ALA A 251 13.55 -9.45 24.87
N ASP A 252 13.36 -10.24 25.93
CA ASP A 252 13.87 -11.61 26.00
C ASP A 252 13.10 -12.60 25.12
N GLN A 253 11.96 -12.20 24.54
CA GLN A 253 11.23 -12.97 23.54
C GLN A 253 11.77 -12.76 22.12
N PHE A 254 12.75 -11.87 21.95
CA PHE A 254 13.49 -11.69 20.70
C PHE A 254 14.81 -12.46 20.76
N ILE A 255 15.27 -12.92 19.60
CA ILE A 255 16.57 -13.55 19.44
C ILE A 255 17.37 -12.86 18.33
N SER A 256 18.48 -12.21 18.71
CA SER A 256 19.38 -11.51 17.77
C SER A 256 20.18 -12.51 16.95
N ALA A 257 20.18 -12.33 15.63
CA ALA A 257 20.93 -13.17 14.71
C ALA A 257 22.45 -13.05 14.92
N LYS A 258 22.95 -11.82 15.11
CA LYS A 258 24.38 -11.56 15.37
C LYS A 258 24.86 -12.13 16.68
N ALA A 259 24.04 -12.03 17.73
CA ALA A 259 24.35 -12.66 19.02
C ALA A 259 24.43 -14.20 18.93
N ASN A 260 23.86 -14.80 17.88
CA ASN A 260 23.80 -16.24 17.65
C ASN A 260 24.63 -16.71 16.43
N GLY A 261 25.58 -15.88 15.99
CA GLY A 261 26.63 -16.32 15.05
C GLY A 261 26.38 -16.00 13.58
N VAL A 262 25.24 -15.43 13.21
CA VAL A 262 25.00 -14.86 11.87
C VAL A 262 25.79 -13.56 11.75
N LYS A 263 26.62 -13.39 10.71
CA LYS A 263 27.53 -12.24 10.61
C LYS A 263 26.89 -11.01 10.00
N CYS A 264 26.17 -11.21 8.89
CA CYS A 264 25.57 -10.17 8.07
C CYS A 264 26.57 -9.06 7.67
N ASP A 265 27.80 -9.47 7.31
CA ASP A 265 28.90 -8.58 6.90
C ASP A 265 29.00 -8.38 5.38
N GLY A 266 28.09 -8.96 4.60
CA GLY A 266 28.05 -8.91 3.14
C GLY A 266 28.98 -9.90 2.42
N THR A 267 29.82 -10.63 3.16
CA THR A 267 30.88 -11.46 2.58
C THR A 267 30.86 -12.91 3.07
N THR A 268 30.71 -13.11 4.37
CA THR A 268 30.61 -14.41 5.04
C THR A 268 29.34 -15.11 4.59
N ASP A 269 29.44 -16.40 4.29
CA ASP A 269 28.28 -17.23 3.99
C ASP A 269 27.53 -17.55 5.28
N ASP A 270 26.39 -16.90 5.47
CA ASP A 270 25.54 -17.02 6.65
C ASP A 270 24.49 -18.12 6.51
N THR A 271 24.45 -18.86 5.40
CA THR A 271 23.39 -19.83 5.09
C THR A 271 23.13 -20.80 6.24
N THR A 272 24.18 -21.47 6.73
CA THR A 272 24.04 -22.47 7.79
C THR A 272 23.65 -21.84 9.12
N ASN A 273 24.27 -20.72 9.51
CA ASN A 273 24.00 -20.09 10.80
C ASN A 273 22.60 -19.48 10.84
N LEU A 274 22.16 -18.85 9.75
CA LEU A 274 20.82 -18.29 9.61
C LEU A 274 19.76 -19.39 9.61
N GLN A 275 19.99 -20.50 8.87
CA GLN A 275 19.05 -21.62 8.88
C GLN A 275 18.96 -22.28 10.26
N ASN A 276 20.09 -22.47 10.96
CA ASN A 276 20.10 -23.03 12.31
C ASN A 276 19.36 -22.12 13.29
N LEU A 277 19.59 -20.80 13.25
CA LEU A 277 18.85 -19.83 14.05
C LEU A 277 17.34 -19.96 13.84
N ILE A 278 16.90 -20.05 12.59
CA ILE A 278 15.47 -20.23 12.29
C ILE A 278 14.98 -21.55 12.88
N ASN A 279 15.69 -22.65 12.63
CA ASN A 279 15.31 -23.98 13.08
C ASN A 279 15.24 -24.12 14.61
N ASP A 280 16.11 -23.41 15.34
CA ASP A 280 16.21 -23.49 16.80
C ASP A 280 15.11 -22.67 17.49
N TYR A 281 14.58 -21.63 16.85
CA TYR A 281 13.73 -20.63 17.51
C TYR A 281 12.38 -20.33 16.85
N TRP A 282 12.08 -20.88 15.67
CA TRP A 282 10.77 -20.71 15.02
C TRP A 282 9.63 -21.15 15.97
N GLY A 283 8.55 -20.36 16.00
CA GLY A 283 7.41 -20.58 16.90
C GLY A 283 7.69 -20.32 18.39
N CYS A 284 8.93 -20.05 18.80
CA CYS A 284 9.33 -19.84 20.20
C CYS A 284 9.78 -18.41 20.50
N LYS A 285 10.50 -17.78 19.58
CA LYS A 285 11.01 -16.40 19.69
C LYS A 285 10.72 -15.62 18.41
N ILE A 286 10.70 -14.30 18.53
CA ILE A 286 10.77 -13.41 17.38
C ILE A 286 12.22 -13.36 16.92
N ILE A 287 12.48 -13.77 15.68
CA ILE A 287 13.82 -13.75 15.10
C ILE A 287 14.13 -12.33 14.68
N TYR A 288 15.11 -11.73 15.35
CA TYR A 288 15.56 -10.37 15.10
C TYR A 288 16.82 -10.41 14.24
N LEU A 289 16.70 -9.98 12.99
CA LEU A 289 17.81 -9.89 12.07
C LEU A 289 18.44 -8.50 12.17
N ASP A 290 19.53 -8.40 12.94
CA ASP A 290 20.27 -7.16 13.13
C ASP A 290 20.74 -6.56 11.79
N ALA A 291 20.92 -5.23 11.74
CA ALA A 291 21.18 -4.50 10.50
C ALA A 291 22.45 -5.00 9.79
N GLY A 292 22.41 -5.16 8.48
CA GLY A 292 23.53 -5.68 7.70
C GLY A 292 23.10 -6.54 6.53
N THR A 293 24.08 -7.18 5.87
CA THR A 293 23.86 -7.97 4.66
C THR A 293 24.25 -9.42 4.91
N CYS A 294 23.26 -10.28 5.12
CA CYS A 294 23.43 -11.70 5.35
C CYS A 294 23.50 -12.40 3.98
N LYS A 295 24.71 -12.74 3.54
CA LYS A 295 24.90 -13.43 2.27
C LYS A 295 24.53 -14.90 2.42
N VAL A 296 23.72 -15.40 1.50
CA VAL A 296 23.29 -16.81 1.46
C VAL A 296 23.62 -17.42 0.11
N THR A 297 24.03 -18.69 0.12
CA THR A 297 24.40 -19.46 -1.08
C THR A 297 23.46 -20.62 -1.37
N SER A 298 22.44 -20.79 -0.53
CA SER A 298 21.35 -21.74 -0.71
C SER A 298 20.06 -21.19 -0.12
N THR A 299 18.94 -21.79 -0.52
CA THR A 299 17.61 -21.54 0.03
C THR A 299 17.61 -21.54 1.55
N ILE A 300 16.98 -20.52 2.13
CA ILE A 300 16.60 -20.43 3.53
C ILE A 300 15.12 -20.78 3.64
N VAL A 301 14.82 -21.84 4.38
CA VAL A 301 13.45 -22.29 4.64
C VAL A 301 12.95 -21.61 5.90
N VAL A 302 11.79 -20.96 5.80
CA VAL A 302 11.10 -20.25 6.87
C VAL A 302 9.84 -21.06 7.24
N PRO A 303 9.85 -21.84 8.34
CA PRO A 303 8.70 -22.65 8.74
C PRO A 303 7.44 -21.83 9.04
N ALA A 304 6.26 -22.45 8.88
CA ALA A 304 5.00 -21.87 9.37
C ALA A 304 5.06 -21.62 10.89
N GLY A 305 4.56 -20.48 11.35
CA GLY A 305 4.66 -20.00 12.73
C GLY A 305 5.86 -19.10 13.00
N THR A 306 6.72 -18.84 12.00
CA THR A 306 7.89 -17.98 12.16
C THR A 306 7.50 -16.49 12.15
N ILE A 307 8.15 -15.71 13.02
CA ILE A 307 8.12 -14.24 13.02
C ILE A 307 9.57 -13.75 12.84
N ILE A 308 9.83 -13.00 11.77
CA ILE A 308 11.11 -12.35 11.45
C ILE A 308 10.92 -10.84 11.39
N VAL A 309 11.81 -10.12 12.08
CA VAL A 309 11.87 -8.66 12.09
C VAL A 309 13.31 -8.22 11.80
N GLY A 310 13.49 -7.39 10.78
CA GLY A 310 14.78 -6.76 10.49
C GLY A 310 14.99 -5.45 11.24
N GLU A 311 16.24 -5.04 11.37
CA GLU A 311 16.63 -3.76 11.95
C GLU A 311 16.97 -2.77 10.84
N PHE A 312 16.02 -1.88 10.52
CA PHE A 312 16.16 -0.78 9.55
C PHE A 312 16.53 -1.22 8.12
N TRP A 313 17.77 -1.68 7.92
CA TRP A 313 18.29 -2.15 6.63
C TRP A 313 18.98 -3.52 6.78
N THR A 314 18.17 -4.55 6.94
CA THR A 314 18.63 -5.95 6.92
C THR A 314 18.41 -6.55 5.54
N THR A 315 19.48 -6.96 4.87
CA THR A 315 19.44 -7.55 3.53
C THR A 315 19.82 -9.02 3.59
N ILE A 316 18.98 -9.89 3.01
CA ILE A 316 19.33 -11.26 2.66
C ILE A 316 19.80 -11.25 1.21
N LEU A 317 21.09 -11.48 0.99
CA LEU A 317 21.74 -11.35 -0.31
C LEU A 317 22.04 -12.73 -0.90
N ALA A 318 21.30 -13.11 -1.94
CA ALA A 318 21.53 -14.35 -2.67
C ALA A 318 22.80 -14.28 -3.52
N SER A 319 23.66 -15.28 -3.40
CA SER A 319 24.90 -15.37 -4.17
C SER A 319 25.30 -16.81 -4.49
N GLY A 320 26.21 -17.00 -5.44
CA GLY A 320 26.72 -18.31 -5.82
C GLY A 320 25.88 -19.07 -6.85
N SER A 321 26.41 -20.21 -7.28
CA SER A 321 25.91 -20.96 -8.45
C SER A 321 24.55 -21.61 -8.27
N LYS A 322 24.09 -21.80 -7.03
CA LYS A 322 22.76 -22.37 -6.77
C LYS A 322 21.63 -21.50 -7.34
N PHE A 323 21.87 -20.19 -7.44
CA PHE A 323 20.89 -19.23 -7.94
C PHE A 323 21.14 -18.81 -9.40
N SER A 324 22.08 -19.43 -10.13
CA SER A 324 22.49 -18.92 -11.45
C SER A 324 21.73 -19.49 -12.65
N ASP A 325 21.08 -20.65 -12.50
CA ASP A 325 20.45 -21.34 -13.62
C ASP A 325 18.97 -20.93 -13.78
N ALA A 326 18.70 -20.08 -14.78
CA ALA A 326 17.35 -19.64 -15.12
C ALA A 326 16.42 -20.78 -15.61
N SER A 327 16.98 -21.91 -16.05
CA SER A 327 16.20 -23.08 -16.48
C SER A 327 15.74 -23.94 -15.30
N ASN A 328 16.42 -23.80 -14.15
CA ASN A 328 16.12 -24.52 -12.91
C ASN A 328 16.10 -23.52 -11.74
N PRO A 329 15.13 -22.58 -11.72
CA PRO A 329 15.11 -21.53 -10.71
C PRO A 329 14.81 -22.11 -9.32
N VAL A 330 15.38 -21.51 -8.28
CA VAL A 330 15.23 -21.92 -6.89
C VAL A 330 14.97 -20.75 -5.95
N PRO A 331 14.20 -20.94 -4.87
CA PRO A 331 13.92 -19.89 -3.91
C PRO A 331 15.14 -19.49 -3.08
N VAL A 332 15.30 -18.19 -2.84
CA VAL A 332 16.21 -17.63 -1.84
C VAL A 332 15.57 -17.78 -0.47
N LEU A 333 14.37 -17.20 -0.29
CA LEU A 333 13.51 -17.47 0.86
C LEU A 333 12.36 -18.36 0.43
N GLN A 334 12.22 -19.51 1.09
CA GLN A 334 11.09 -20.42 0.93
C GLN A 334 10.21 -20.35 2.19
N VAL A 335 9.07 -19.68 2.09
CA VAL A 335 8.14 -19.50 3.21
C VAL A 335 7.19 -20.69 3.27
N GLY A 336 7.52 -21.64 4.16
CA GLY A 336 6.88 -22.93 4.34
C GLY A 336 7.12 -23.90 3.18
N ASN A 337 6.73 -25.15 3.38
CA ASN A 337 6.65 -26.15 2.33
C ASN A 337 5.27 -26.12 1.65
N PRO A 338 5.16 -26.59 0.40
CA PRO A 338 3.86 -26.78 -0.24
C PRO A 338 2.90 -27.61 0.62
N GLY A 339 1.76 -27.02 0.98
CA GLY A 339 0.73 -27.65 1.80
C GLY A 339 0.75 -27.24 3.28
N ASP A 340 1.79 -26.54 3.73
CA ASP A 340 1.85 -26.01 5.09
C ASP A 340 0.73 -24.98 5.31
N THR A 341 0.10 -25.04 6.49
CA THR A 341 -0.89 -24.07 6.96
C THR A 341 -0.38 -23.38 8.22
N GLY A 342 -0.63 -22.09 8.36
CA GLY A 342 -0.22 -21.31 9.53
C GLY A 342 -0.07 -19.83 9.21
N GLY A 343 0.53 -19.09 10.15
CA GLY A 343 0.94 -17.70 9.93
C GLY A 343 2.45 -17.60 9.78
N VAL A 344 2.91 -16.73 8.88
CA VAL A 344 4.31 -16.28 8.86
C VAL A 344 4.32 -14.77 8.77
N GLU A 345 5.13 -14.14 9.62
CA GLU A 345 5.29 -12.69 9.64
C GLU A 345 6.74 -12.34 9.32
N ILE A 346 6.93 -11.51 8.31
CA ILE A 346 8.24 -11.01 7.89
C ILE A 346 8.11 -9.50 7.72
N SER A 347 8.96 -8.75 8.40
CA SER A 347 8.95 -7.28 8.36
C SER A 347 10.36 -6.70 8.35
N ASP A 348 10.50 -5.53 7.72
CA ASP A 348 11.71 -4.71 7.71
C ASP A 348 12.98 -5.42 7.20
N ILE A 349 12.82 -6.26 6.17
CA ILE A 349 13.93 -6.88 5.44
C ILE A 349 13.93 -6.51 3.96
N VAL A 350 15.09 -6.66 3.34
CA VAL A 350 15.30 -6.63 1.89
C VAL A 350 15.78 -8.02 1.46
N VAL A 351 15.24 -8.53 0.36
CA VAL A 351 15.81 -9.70 -0.32
C VAL A 351 16.38 -9.24 -1.65
N SER A 352 17.68 -9.44 -1.84
CA SER A 352 18.42 -8.97 -3.01
C SER A 352 19.33 -10.08 -3.56
N THR A 353 19.95 -9.83 -4.71
CA THR A 353 20.79 -10.80 -5.41
C THR A 353 22.10 -10.16 -5.87
N THR A 354 23.14 -10.98 -6.00
CA THR A 354 24.37 -10.59 -6.71
C THR A 354 24.23 -10.81 -8.22
N ALA A 355 25.06 -10.14 -9.02
CA ALA A 355 25.14 -10.42 -10.45
C ALA A 355 25.36 -11.92 -10.75
N GLY A 356 24.67 -12.44 -11.76
CA GLY A 356 24.71 -13.86 -12.12
C GLY A 356 23.67 -14.74 -11.44
N SER A 357 22.74 -14.17 -10.64
CA SER A 357 21.65 -14.90 -9.98
C SER A 357 20.37 -15.05 -10.83
N ALA A 358 20.51 -15.39 -12.12
CA ALA A 358 19.39 -15.46 -13.06
C ALA A 358 18.33 -16.55 -12.75
N GLY A 359 18.66 -17.52 -11.90
CA GLY A 359 17.75 -18.55 -11.39
C GLY A 359 17.20 -18.25 -10.00
N ALA A 360 17.41 -17.07 -9.42
CA ALA A 360 16.86 -16.74 -8.11
C ALA A 360 15.36 -16.44 -8.18
N ILE A 361 14.58 -17.14 -7.37
CA ILE A 361 13.24 -16.69 -6.94
C ILE A 361 13.43 -16.02 -5.58
N CYS A 362 13.33 -14.70 -5.49
CA CYS A 362 13.63 -14.00 -4.23
C CYS A 362 12.80 -14.53 -3.05
N ILE A 363 11.48 -14.64 -3.24
CA ILE A 363 10.57 -15.16 -2.21
C ILE A 363 9.59 -16.12 -2.89
N GLU A 364 9.57 -17.36 -2.44
CA GLU A 364 8.51 -18.34 -2.72
C GLU A 364 7.62 -18.46 -1.48
N TRP A 365 6.33 -18.18 -1.62
CA TRP A 365 5.38 -18.23 -0.52
C TRP A 365 4.43 -19.42 -0.65
N ASN A 366 4.62 -20.44 0.19
CA ASN A 366 3.85 -21.68 0.17
C ASN A 366 2.80 -21.77 1.29
N VAL A 367 3.05 -21.14 2.44
CA VAL A 367 2.16 -21.22 3.60
C VAL A 367 0.78 -20.66 3.25
N LYS A 368 -0.26 -21.43 3.57
CA LYS A 368 -1.66 -21.00 3.49
C LYS A 368 -2.14 -20.55 4.87
N GLY A 369 -2.97 -19.50 4.89
CA GLY A 369 -3.64 -19.10 6.13
C GLY A 369 -4.57 -20.22 6.61
N GLU A 370 -4.61 -20.43 7.93
CA GLU A 370 -5.55 -21.39 8.52
C GLU A 370 -7.00 -20.97 8.25
N ALA A 371 -7.88 -21.93 8.00
CA ALA A 371 -9.29 -21.65 7.72
C ALA A 371 -9.94 -20.87 8.88
N GLY A 372 -10.59 -19.75 8.56
CA GLY A 372 -11.19 -18.86 9.55
C GLY A 372 -10.22 -17.87 10.21
N THR A 373 -8.92 -17.93 9.89
CA THR A 373 -7.95 -16.91 10.30
C THR A 373 -7.71 -15.89 9.19
N LEU A 374 -7.60 -14.62 9.56
CA LEU A 374 -7.30 -13.51 8.65
C LEU A 374 -5.93 -12.93 9.01
N GLY A 375 -5.22 -12.39 8.02
CA GLY A 375 -3.94 -11.69 8.25
C GLY A 375 -2.74 -12.59 8.56
N THR A 376 -2.86 -13.89 8.32
CA THR A 376 -1.79 -14.90 8.43
C THR A 376 -0.98 -15.05 7.14
N VAL A 377 -1.57 -14.65 6.00
CA VAL A 377 -0.94 -14.58 4.68
C VAL A 377 -1.39 -13.30 3.97
N GLY A 378 -0.42 -12.52 3.51
CA GLY A 378 -0.66 -11.30 2.74
C GLY A 378 0.61 -10.46 2.62
N MET A 379 0.57 -9.50 1.71
CA MET A 379 1.67 -8.55 1.49
C MET A 379 1.15 -7.13 1.67
N TRP A 380 1.84 -6.36 2.52
CA TRP A 380 1.54 -4.96 2.79
C TRP A 380 2.81 -4.13 2.61
N ASN A 381 2.75 -3.09 1.78
CA ASN A 381 3.88 -2.19 1.53
C ASN A 381 5.16 -2.93 1.08
N VAL A 382 5.03 -3.77 0.05
CA VAL A 382 6.16 -4.53 -0.53
C VAL A 382 6.56 -3.92 -1.86
N TRP A 383 7.84 -3.55 -2.00
CA TRP A 383 8.39 -3.04 -3.26
C TRP A 383 9.29 -4.10 -3.91
N VAL A 384 8.84 -4.65 -5.05
CA VAL A 384 9.61 -5.53 -5.92
C VAL A 384 10.21 -4.68 -7.03
N TRP A 385 11.45 -4.25 -6.83
CA TRP A 385 12.13 -3.32 -7.72
C TRP A 385 13.23 -4.02 -8.53
N THR A 386 13.18 -3.85 -9.85
CA THR A 386 14.32 -4.13 -10.72
C THR A 386 15.00 -2.80 -10.96
N ALA A 387 16.27 -2.70 -10.57
CA ALA A 387 16.98 -1.42 -10.53
C ALA A 387 17.08 -0.78 -11.92
N ASP A 388 16.49 0.40 -12.06
CA ASP A 388 16.57 1.25 -13.25
C ASP A 388 17.71 2.29 -13.17
N HIS A 389 18.25 2.51 -11.96
CA HIS A 389 19.42 3.35 -11.69
C HIS A 389 20.18 2.83 -10.47
N ASP A 390 21.43 3.26 -10.32
CA ASP A 390 22.26 2.97 -9.15
C ASP A 390 21.92 3.93 -8.00
N LEU A 391 21.53 3.38 -6.84
CA LEU A 391 21.18 4.14 -5.64
C LEU A 391 22.41 4.65 -4.87
N ASP A 392 23.56 3.98 -5.03
CA ASP A 392 24.80 4.29 -4.33
C ASP A 392 25.71 5.20 -5.17
N ASP A 393 25.42 5.37 -6.47
CA ASP A 393 26.02 6.41 -7.31
C ASP A 393 25.38 7.78 -7.03
N PRO A 394 26.14 8.79 -6.55
CA PRO A 394 25.61 10.14 -6.36
C PRO A 394 25.06 10.77 -7.64
N GLY A 395 25.51 10.31 -8.82
CA GLY A 395 25.02 10.73 -10.13
C GLY A 395 23.68 10.11 -10.53
N GLN A 396 23.18 9.11 -9.79
CA GLN A 396 21.98 8.32 -10.13
C GLN A 396 22.01 7.81 -11.57
N GLY A 397 23.16 7.29 -12.00
CA GLY A 397 23.33 6.73 -13.33
C GLY A 397 22.32 5.64 -13.61
N GLN A 398 21.64 5.72 -14.76
CA GLN A 398 20.75 4.65 -15.22
C GLN A 398 21.54 3.38 -15.51
N ILE A 399 20.96 2.23 -15.19
CA ILE A 399 21.57 0.91 -15.40
C ILE A 399 20.60 -0.03 -16.09
N ASP A 400 21.15 -1.01 -16.81
CA ASP A 400 20.38 -2.11 -17.37
C ASP A 400 20.49 -3.33 -16.45
N SER A 401 19.41 -3.62 -15.71
CA SER A 401 19.27 -4.82 -14.89
C SER A 401 18.23 -5.76 -15.49
N PHE A 402 18.60 -7.01 -15.75
CA PHE A 402 17.71 -7.99 -16.38
C PHE A 402 17.02 -8.86 -15.32
N ASN A 403 15.72 -8.64 -15.13
CA ASN A 403 14.87 -9.47 -14.28
C ASN A 403 13.68 -10.01 -15.10
N ALA A 404 13.41 -11.31 -14.98
CA ALA A 404 12.43 -11.98 -15.85
C ALA A 404 10.97 -11.66 -15.45
N ARG A 405 10.66 -11.66 -14.15
CA ARG A 405 9.30 -11.51 -13.60
C ARG A 405 9.32 -10.72 -12.29
N GLY A 406 8.28 -9.97 -12.00
CA GLY A 406 8.11 -9.30 -10.71
C GLY A 406 7.39 -10.19 -9.71
N ILE A 407 6.07 -10.21 -9.79
CA ILE A 407 5.22 -10.96 -8.86
C ILE A 407 4.37 -11.95 -9.65
N PHE A 408 4.36 -13.19 -9.18
CA PHE A 408 3.52 -14.25 -9.73
C PHE A 408 2.59 -14.77 -8.64
N ILE A 409 1.29 -14.85 -8.94
CA ILE A 409 0.28 -15.42 -8.06
C ILE A 409 -0.44 -16.53 -8.81
N ASP A 410 -0.34 -17.75 -8.28
CA ASP A 410 -1.09 -18.90 -8.78
C ASP A 410 -2.51 -18.91 -8.17
N HIS A 411 -3.54 -18.93 -9.02
CA HIS A 411 -4.95 -18.98 -8.60
C HIS A 411 -5.30 -20.20 -7.75
N ALA A 412 -4.48 -21.26 -7.76
CA ALA A 412 -4.64 -22.43 -6.90
C ALA A 412 -4.32 -22.15 -5.41
N VAL A 413 -3.77 -20.97 -5.10
CA VAL A 413 -3.41 -20.51 -3.76
C VAL A 413 -4.25 -19.27 -3.42
N GLY A 414 -5.33 -19.46 -2.66
CA GLY A 414 -6.19 -18.36 -2.21
C GLY A 414 -6.67 -18.56 -0.78
N PRO A 415 -7.07 -17.48 -0.08
CA PRO A 415 -7.06 -16.07 -0.53
C PRO A 415 -5.69 -15.39 -0.35
N VAL A 416 -5.20 -14.70 -1.39
CA VAL A 416 -4.02 -13.81 -1.32
C VAL A 416 -4.47 -12.37 -1.28
N ARG A 417 -3.89 -11.57 -0.38
CA ARG A 417 -4.12 -10.12 -0.28
C ARG A 417 -2.83 -9.37 -0.56
N MET A 418 -2.92 -8.39 -1.45
CA MET A 418 -1.83 -7.48 -1.75
C MET A 418 -2.31 -6.05 -1.55
N ILE A 419 -1.65 -5.31 -0.66
CA ILE A 419 -2.03 -3.94 -0.33
C ILE A 419 -0.80 -3.05 -0.40
N ASN A 420 -0.85 -2.03 -1.28
CA ASN A 420 0.30 -1.16 -1.56
C ASN A 420 1.57 -1.91 -2.00
N CYS A 421 1.42 -3.00 -2.77
CA CYS A 421 2.56 -3.69 -3.33
C CYS A 421 2.90 -3.11 -4.71
N SER A 422 4.16 -2.78 -4.95
CA SER A 422 4.67 -2.28 -6.23
C SER A 422 5.62 -3.27 -6.88
N GLY A 423 5.50 -3.44 -8.21
CA GLY A 423 6.43 -4.25 -8.99
C GLY A 423 6.17 -4.17 -10.49
N PHE A 424 7.21 -4.25 -11.31
CA PHE A 424 7.05 -4.38 -12.76
C PHE A 424 6.76 -5.85 -13.13
N ASN A 425 5.89 -6.11 -14.10
CA ASN A 425 5.51 -7.46 -14.56
C ASN A 425 4.85 -8.33 -13.46
N VAL A 426 3.63 -7.97 -13.07
CA VAL A 426 2.77 -8.80 -12.22
C VAL A 426 1.93 -9.71 -13.13
N ASP A 427 2.16 -11.01 -13.02
CA ASP A 427 1.41 -12.04 -13.76
C ASP A 427 0.47 -12.76 -12.78
N ALA A 428 -0.83 -12.76 -13.09
CA ALA A 428 -1.83 -13.62 -12.46
C ALA A 428 -2.50 -14.40 -13.59
N PHE A 429 -2.56 -15.73 -13.49
CA PHE A 429 -3.13 -16.61 -14.51
C PHE A 429 -4.32 -17.38 -13.98
#